data_AF-A0A350Y5L5-F1
#
_entry.id   AF-A0A350Y5L5-F1
#
_cell.length_a   1.000
_cell.length_b   1.000
_cell.length_c   1.000
_cell.angle_alpha   90.00
_cell.angle_beta   90.00
_cell.angle_gamma   90.00
#
_symmetry.space_group_name_H-M   'P 1'
#
loop_
_entity.id
_entity.type
_entity.pdbx_description
1 polymer ?
#
loop_
_entity_poly.entity_id
_entity_poly.type
_entity_poly.pdbx_seq_one_letter_code
_entity_poly.pdbx_strand_id
1 'polypeptide(L)'
;MKKITLTRKFATLQLSVNELIAMKNALIEVCHRLGSYEFETRVNISEIEAIALANKLRQIIEKPQSEETEIQLTYQEIWGLQGSLVEVYGGISMPNFVEKIGLERAKVLALLEFLRLEVIHKVEKGTLSDLIWQKRKEIVTELGLNSANLKVPRTSAQVIREAYLSIDCYLLLFRLYSLKHTVTFSGIRIVEIVSVENQEVLAQSILQKIEVHFLSELVAYLEVCKDLVRNNEQIKNFILSPYNYDHKNIFHLQVLSGIITSENQGFLKLNFRLNANQDKEYLESPDNYIELEYLVSFEDIDKFTGGICQYLVEFYEA
;
A
#
# COMPACT_ATOMS: atom_id res chain seq x y z
N MET A 1 -23.06 10.11 16.36
CA MET A 1 -21.75 9.41 16.35
C MET A 1 -22.05 7.94 16.10
N LYS A 2 -21.51 7.31 15.06
CA LYS A 2 -21.85 5.93 14.72
C LYS A 2 -21.39 4.98 15.83
N LYS A 3 -22.25 4.03 16.21
CA LYS A 3 -21.89 3.01 17.21
C LYS A 3 -21.00 1.94 16.56
N ILE A 4 -19.88 1.64 17.25
CA ILE A 4 -18.91 0.62 16.82
C ILE A 4 -18.65 -0.29 18.01
N THR A 5 -18.78 -1.59 17.82
CA THR A 5 -18.34 -2.60 18.80
C THR A 5 -17.33 -3.51 18.12
N LEU A 6 -16.13 -3.62 18.67
CA LEU A 6 -15.05 -4.45 18.14
C LEU A 6 -14.85 -5.69 19.01
N THR A 7 -14.69 -6.84 18.38
CA THR A 7 -14.33 -8.13 19.00
C THR A 7 -13.12 -8.69 18.27
N ARG A 8 -12.44 -9.73 18.77
CA ARG A 8 -11.25 -10.31 18.09
C ARG A 8 -11.46 -10.75 16.63
N LYS A 9 -12.69 -10.95 16.17
CA LYS A 9 -13.00 -11.51 14.83
C LYS A 9 -13.95 -10.65 14.00
N PHE A 10 -14.72 -9.77 14.65
CA PHE A 10 -15.81 -9.04 14.02
C PHE A 10 -15.88 -7.60 14.51
N ALA A 11 -16.37 -6.71 13.66
CA ALA A 11 -16.92 -5.42 14.06
C ALA A 11 -18.43 -5.41 13.87
N THR A 12 -19.15 -4.86 14.84
CA THR A 12 -20.54 -4.46 14.69
C THR A 12 -20.57 -2.97 14.42
N LEU A 13 -21.12 -2.57 13.28
CA LEU A 13 -21.22 -1.19 12.80
C LEU A 13 -22.67 -0.78 12.75
N GLN A 14 -22.96 0.45 13.16
CA GLN A 14 -24.25 1.08 12.92
C GLN A 14 -24.15 1.97 11.66
N LEU A 15 -24.88 1.60 10.61
CA LEU A 15 -24.86 2.25 9.30
C LEU A 15 -26.29 2.54 8.83
N SER A 16 -26.47 3.61 8.07
CA SER A 16 -27.75 3.87 7.40
C SER A 16 -27.97 2.92 6.24
N VAL A 17 -29.23 2.70 5.86
CA VAL A 17 -29.58 1.87 4.69
C VAL A 17 -28.90 2.37 3.42
N ASN A 18 -28.82 3.70 3.23
CA ASN A 18 -28.14 4.30 2.07
C ASN A 18 -26.64 3.99 2.02
N GLU A 19 -25.97 3.93 3.17
CA GLU A 19 -24.56 3.56 3.24
C GLU A 19 -24.36 2.07 2.92
N LEU A 20 -25.24 1.20 3.39
CA LEU A 20 -25.22 -0.22 3.04
C LEU A 20 -25.47 -0.44 1.54
N ILE A 21 -26.39 0.33 0.94
CA ILE A 21 -26.63 0.32 -0.51
C ILE A 21 -25.37 0.75 -1.26
N ALA A 22 -24.73 1.84 -0.85
CA ALA A 22 -23.51 2.33 -1.49
C ALA A 22 -22.35 1.34 -1.41
N MET A 23 -22.16 0.73 -0.25
CA MET A 23 -21.20 -0.35 -0.03
C MET A 23 -21.44 -1.54 -0.97
N LYS A 24 -22.69 -2.01 -1.04
CA LYS A 24 -23.08 -3.12 -1.92
C LYS A 24 -22.85 -2.76 -3.40
N ASN A 25 -23.25 -1.56 -3.81
CA ASN A 25 -23.12 -1.13 -5.19
C ASN A 25 -21.65 -0.92 -5.58
N ALA A 26 -20.82 -0.41 -4.65
CA ALA A 26 -19.39 -0.30 -4.87
C ALA A 26 -18.74 -1.67 -5.13
N LEU A 27 -19.03 -2.68 -4.29
CA LEU A 27 -18.57 -4.06 -4.50
C LEU A 27 -18.92 -4.56 -5.91
N ILE A 28 -20.21 -4.48 -6.27
CA ILE A 28 -20.71 -4.98 -7.55
C ILE A 28 -20.06 -4.26 -8.74
N GLU A 29 -19.97 -2.93 -8.68
CA GLU A 29 -19.40 -2.14 -9.76
C GLU A 29 -17.90 -2.43 -9.95
N VAL A 30 -17.17 -2.67 -8.86
CA VAL A 30 -15.75 -3.04 -8.91
C VAL A 30 -15.59 -4.45 -9.49
N CYS A 31 -16.43 -5.43 -9.09
CA CYS A 31 -16.46 -6.76 -9.71
C CYS A 31 -16.74 -6.70 -11.22
N HIS A 32 -17.62 -5.79 -11.67
CA HIS A 32 -17.94 -5.66 -13.10
C HIS A 32 -16.81 -5.06 -13.94
N ARG A 33 -15.90 -4.32 -13.30
CA ARG A 33 -14.87 -3.54 -14.01
C ARG A 33 -13.50 -4.16 -13.95
N LEU A 34 -13.22 -4.94 -12.92
CA LEU A 34 -11.94 -5.58 -12.70
C LEU A 34 -12.04 -7.07 -13.04
N GLY A 35 -10.98 -7.63 -13.63
CA GLY A 35 -10.85 -9.09 -13.71
C GLY A 35 -10.62 -9.69 -12.31
N SER A 36 -10.91 -10.98 -12.11
CA SER A 36 -10.87 -11.62 -10.78
C SER A 36 -9.55 -11.42 -10.02
N TYR A 37 -8.41 -11.50 -10.72
CA TYR A 37 -7.09 -11.28 -10.12
C TYR A 37 -6.86 -9.81 -9.72
N GLU A 38 -7.21 -8.88 -10.62
CA GLU A 38 -7.10 -7.45 -10.37
C GLU A 38 -8.03 -7.01 -9.22
N PHE A 39 -9.22 -7.61 -9.16
CA PHE A 39 -10.17 -7.42 -8.07
C PHE A 39 -9.57 -7.85 -6.73
N GLU A 40 -9.07 -9.08 -6.66
CA GLU A 40 -8.51 -9.63 -5.41
C GLU A 40 -7.36 -8.80 -4.87
N THR A 41 -6.50 -8.33 -5.79
CA THR A 41 -5.34 -7.49 -5.46
C THR A 41 -5.73 -6.09 -4.96
N ARG A 42 -6.78 -5.49 -5.53
CA ARG A 42 -7.19 -4.10 -5.21
C ARG A 42 -8.14 -4.02 -4.02
N VAL A 43 -8.96 -5.05 -3.83
CA VAL A 43 -10.05 -5.07 -2.86
C VAL A 43 -9.70 -5.91 -1.62
N ASN A 44 -8.62 -6.69 -1.66
CA ASN A 44 -8.13 -7.57 -0.58
C ASN A 44 -9.11 -8.67 -0.17
N ILE A 45 -10.04 -9.04 -1.05
CA ILE A 45 -10.91 -10.22 -0.95
C ILE A 45 -11.12 -10.80 -2.35
N SER A 46 -11.34 -12.11 -2.46
CA SER A 46 -11.68 -12.73 -3.74
C SER A 46 -13.02 -12.25 -4.28
N GLU A 47 -13.21 -12.34 -5.60
CA GLU A 47 -14.49 -12.00 -6.25
C GLU A 47 -15.67 -12.80 -5.66
N ILE A 48 -15.43 -14.08 -5.32
CA ILE A 48 -16.43 -14.95 -4.71
C ILE A 48 -16.85 -14.42 -3.33
N GLU A 49 -15.88 -14.02 -2.51
CA GLU A 49 -16.14 -13.41 -1.20
C GLU A 49 -16.87 -12.07 -1.33
N ALA A 50 -16.54 -11.27 -2.34
CA ALA A 50 -17.21 -10.00 -2.61
C ALA A 50 -18.68 -10.20 -3.02
N ILE A 51 -18.97 -11.18 -3.88
CA ILE A 51 -20.33 -11.54 -4.26
C ILE A 51 -21.12 -12.05 -3.03
N ALA A 52 -20.50 -12.89 -2.21
CA ALA A 52 -21.11 -13.37 -0.96
C ALA A 52 -21.44 -12.20 -0.02
N LEU A 53 -20.53 -11.24 0.12
CA LEU A 53 -20.71 -10.04 0.92
C LEU A 53 -21.79 -9.11 0.34
N ALA A 54 -21.83 -8.90 -0.97
CA ALA A 54 -22.89 -8.12 -1.63
C ALA A 54 -24.27 -8.76 -1.41
N ASN A 55 -24.36 -10.09 -1.48
CA ASN A 55 -25.58 -10.83 -1.17
C ASN A 55 -25.98 -10.72 0.30
N LYS A 56 -25.01 -10.80 1.22
CA LYS A 56 -25.24 -10.57 2.65
C LYS A 56 -25.80 -9.16 2.91
N LEU A 57 -25.22 -8.12 2.28
CA LEU A 57 -25.73 -6.76 2.37
C LEU A 57 -27.15 -6.64 1.79
N ARG A 58 -27.42 -7.28 0.65
CA ARG A 58 -28.75 -7.31 0.03
C ARG A 58 -29.80 -7.85 0.98
N GLN A 59 -29.54 -9.00 1.62
CA GLN A 59 -30.45 -9.61 2.59
C GLN A 59 -30.72 -8.73 3.81
N ILE A 60 -29.77 -7.88 4.19
CA ILE A 60 -29.95 -6.93 5.29
C ILE A 60 -30.84 -5.77 4.83
N ILE A 61 -30.51 -5.16 3.68
CA ILE A 61 -31.24 -4.04 3.10
C ILE A 61 -32.72 -4.38 2.82
N GLU A 62 -33.01 -5.62 2.40
CA GLU A 62 -34.36 -6.08 2.06
C GLU A 62 -35.27 -6.35 3.29
N LYS A 63 -34.72 -6.35 4.51
CA LYS A 63 -35.54 -6.52 5.73
C LYS A 63 -36.24 -5.20 6.11
N PRO A 64 -37.37 -5.23 6.82
CA PRO A 64 -37.93 -4.03 7.44
C PRO A 64 -36.90 -3.48 8.45
N GLN A 65 -36.37 -2.28 8.19
CA GLN A 65 -35.28 -1.70 9.00
C GLN A 65 -35.68 -0.35 9.60
N SER A 66 -35.08 -0.04 10.75
CA SER A 66 -34.95 1.33 11.25
C SER A 66 -34.00 2.15 10.37
N GLU A 67 -34.02 3.47 10.50
CA GLU A 67 -33.17 4.41 9.74
C GLU A 67 -31.68 4.09 9.85
N GLU A 68 -31.27 3.56 11.01
CA GLU A 68 -29.94 2.99 11.27
C GLU A 68 -30.04 1.48 11.49
N THR A 69 -29.08 0.74 10.94
CA THR A 69 -29.01 -0.73 10.98
C THR A 69 -27.68 -1.16 11.57
N GLU A 70 -27.75 -2.04 12.57
CA GLU A 70 -26.57 -2.72 13.09
C GLU A 70 -26.20 -3.91 12.19
N ILE A 71 -24.97 -3.92 11.68
CA ILE A 71 -24.42 -5.00 10.86
C ILE A 71 -23.16 -5.56 11.51
N GLN A 72 -23.06 -6.89 11.55
CA GLN A 72 -21.84 -7.58 11.96
C GLN A 72 -21.03 -8.02 10.74
N LEU A 73 -19.76 -7.60 10.71
CA LEU A 73 -18.82 -7.87 9.63
C LEU A 73 -17.52 -8.47 10.18
N THR A 74 -16.90 -9.38 9.43
CA THR A 74 -15.50 -9.77 9.67
C THR A 74 -14.57 -8.65 9.24
N TYR A 75 -13.32 -8.69 9.70
CA TYR A 75 -12.32 -7.71 9.27
C TYR A 75 -11.98 -7.81 7.78
N GLN A 76 -11.99 -9.03 7.25
CA GLN A 76 -11.84 -9.26 5.81
C GLN A 76 -12.99 -8.64 5.02
N GLU A 77 -14.23 -8.79 5.47
CA GLU A 77 -15.37 -8.11 4.84
C GLU A 77 -15.23 -6.57 4.91
N ILE A 78 -14.75 -6.03 6.02
CA ILE A 78 -14.53 -4.58 6.18
C ILE A 78 -13.45 -4.07 5.21
N TRP A 79 -12.34 -4.79 5.06
CA TRP A 79 -11.33 -4.48 4.05
C TRP A 79 -11.90 -4.54 2.64
N GLY A 80 -12.69 -5.57 2.32
CA GLY A 80 -13.36 -5.67 1.02
C GLY A 80 -14.28 -4.49 0.70
N LEU A 81 -15.03 -4.02 1.70
CA LEU A 81 -15.89 -2.85 1.56
C LEU A 81 -15.09 -1.56 1.39
N GLN A 82 -14.06 -1.39 2.21
CA GLN A 82 -13.20 -0.22 2.14
C GLN A 82 -12.44 -0.16 0.80
N GLY A 83 -11.83 -1.27 0.38
CA GLY A 83 -11.15 -1.39 -0.92
C GLY A 83 -12.09 -1.04 -2.06
N SER A 84 -13.28 -1.65 -2.10
CA SER A 84 -14.27 -1.34 -3.15
C SER A 84 -14.68 0.13 -3.17
N LEU A 85 -14.87 0.75 -1.99
CA LEU A 85 -15.20 2.17 -1.90
C LEU A 85 -14.05 3.07 -2.37
N VAL A 86 -12.79 2.72 -2.06
CA VAL A 86 -11.59 3.43 -2.54
C VAL A 86 -11.55 3.38 -4.06
N GLU A 87 -11.84 2.21 -4.63
CA GLU A 87 -11.80 1.98 -6.06
C GLU A 87 -12.83 2.81 -6.81
N VAL A 88 -14.10 2.80 -6.39
CA VAL A 88 -15.12 3.62 -7.05
C VAL A 88 -14.91 5.12 -6.82
N TYR A 89 -14.30 5.52 -5.70
CA TYR A 89 -14.08 6.92 -5.36
C TYR A 89 -12.97 7.55 -6.21
N GLY A 90 -11.82 6.87 -6.35
CA GLY A 90 -10.64 7.41 -7.02
C GLY A 90 -9.82 6.44 -7.85
N GLY A 91 -9.92 5.13 -7.60
CA GLY A 91 -9.12 4.13 -8.32
C GLY A 91 -9.62 3.81 -9.73
N ILE A 92 -10.92 3.98 -10.00
CA ILE A 92 -11.55 3.75 -11.30
C ILE A 92 -12.36 4.99 -11.70
N SER A 93 -12.20 5.45 -12.95
CA SER A 93 -13.01 6.55 -13.48
C SER A 93 -14.48 6.15 -13.55
N MET A 94 -15.31 6.72 -12.68
CA MET A 94 -16.72 6.35 -12.51
C MET A 94 -17.67 7.42 -13.10
N PRO A 95 -18.10 7.28 -14.38
CA PRO A 95 -19.18 8.10 -14.90
C PRO A 95 -20.48 7.82 -14.12
N ASN A 96 -21.33 8.82 -13.98
CA ASN A 96 -22.61 8.74 -13.25
C ASN A 96 -22.46 8.17 -11.82
N PHE A 97 -21.41 8.59 -11.10
CA PHE A 97 -21.08 8.10 -9.76
C PHE A 97 -22.29 7.99 -8.82
N VAL A 98 -23.10 9.05 -8.72
CA VAL A 98 -24.25 9.09 -7.80
C VAL A 98 -25.33 8.09 -8.20
N GLU A 99 -25.57 7.89 -9.50
CA GLU A 99 -26.55 6.94 -10.00
C GLU A 99 -26.14 5.49 -9.69
N LYS A 100 -24.87 5.15 -9.93
CA LYS A 100 -24.34 3.81 -9.70
C LYS A 100 -24.17 3.49 -8.22
N ILE A 101 -23.59 4.41 -7.46
CA ILE A 101 -23.26 4.18 -6.04
C ILE A 101 -24.43 4.51 -5.12
N GLY A 102 -25.35 5.40 -5.51
CA GLY A 102 -26.49 5.80 -4.68
C GLY A 102 -26.13 6.79 -3.56
N LEU A 103 -24.89 7.30 -3.53
CA LEU A 103 -24.45 8.36 -2.61
C LEU A 103 -23.62 9.41 -3.35
N GLU A 104 -23.67 10.64 -2.83
CA GLU A 104 -22.78 11.72 -3.25
C GLU A 104 -21.33 11.41 -2.87
N ARG A 105 -20.38 11.90 -3.67
CA ARG A 105 -18.93 11.69 -3.43
C ARG A 105 -18.50 12.10 -2.03
N ALA A 106 -18.99 13.24 -1.51
CA ALA A 106 -18.67 13.71 -0.17
C ALA A 106 -19.13 12.72 0.93
N LYS A 107 -20.30 12.10 0.75
CA LYS A 107 -20.82 11.08 1.69
C LYS A 107 -20.04 9.77 1.60
N VAL A 108 -19.61 9.38 0.41
CA VAL A 108 -18.71 8.23 0.22
C VAL A 108 -17.34 8.48 0.85
N LEU A 109 -16.78 9.69 0.72
CA LEU A 109 -15.54 10.07 1.39
C LEU A 109 -15.68 9.98 2.91
N ALA A 110 -16.76 10.53 3.48
CA ALA A 110 -17.02 10.43 4.91
C ALA A 110 -17.17 8.98 5.39
N LEU A 111 -17.77 8.11 4.56
CA LEU A 111 -17.89 6.68 4.84
C LEU A 111 -16.53 5.97 4.80
N LEU A 112 -15.68 6.33 3.84
CA LEU A 112 -14.30 5.84 3.74
C LEU A 112 -13.46 6.26 4.94
N GLU A 113 -13.55 7.54 5.33
CA GLU A 113 -12.86 8.06 6.50
C GLU A 113 -13.33 7.36 7.79
N PHE A 114 -14.63 7.13 7.92
CA PHE A 114 -15.18 6.34 9.03
C PHE A 114 -14.60 4.92 9.07
N LEU A 115 -14.68 4.17 7.97
CA LEU A 115 -14.14 2.80 7.93
C LEU A 115 -12.64 2.78 8.23
N ARG A 116 -11.88 3.72 7.67
CA ARG A 116 -10.43 3.78 7.84
C ARG A 116 -10.02 4.18 9.25
N LEU A 117 -10.53 5.31 9.75
CA LEU A 117 -10.05 5.93 10.98
C LEU A 117 -10.73 5.36 12.23
N GLU A 118 -12.01 4.99 12.13
CA GLU A 118 -12.79 4.58 13.30
C GLU A 118 -12.94 3.07 13.43
N VAL A 119 -12.78 2.31 12.35
CA VAL A 119 -12.91 0.85 12.35
C VAL A 119 -11.54 0.20 12.14
N ILE A 120 -10.97 0.29 10.95
CA ILE A 120 -9.74 -0.42 10.55
C ILE A 120 -8.58 -0.04 11.45
N HIS A 121 -8.32 1.25 11.65
CA HIS A 121 -7.23 1.69 12.55
C HIS A 121 -7.37 1.15 13.97
N LYS A 122 -8.59 1.02 14.51
CA LYS A 122 -8.79 0.44 15.85
C LYS A 122 -8.57 -1.06 15.88
N VAL A 123 -8.86 -1.75 14.77
CA VAL A 123 -8.62 -3.19 14.60
C VAL A 123 -7.14 -3.48 14.45
N GLU A 124 -6.47 -2.66 13.64
CA GLU A 124 -5.05 -2.78 13.35
C GLU A 124 -4.18 -2.19 14.46
N LYS A 125 -4.77 -1.54 15.46
CA LYS A 125 -4.00 -0.87 16.51
C LYS A 125 -2.97 -1.79 17.16
N GLY A 126 -1.69 -1.42 17.09
CA GLY A 126 -0.56 -2.22 17.60
C GLY A 126 -0.17 -3.43 16.74
N THR A 127 -0.74 -3.56 15.55
CA THR A 127 -0.20 -4.42 14.48
C THR A 127 0.96 -3.71 13.78
N LEU A 128 1.76 -4.47 13.03
CA LEU A 128 2.85 -3.91 12.25
C LEU A 128 2.32 -2.93 11.18
N SER A 129 1.19 -3.23 10.53
CA SER A 129 0.55 -2.32 9.56
C SER A 129 0.18 -0.96 10.15
N ASP A 130 -0.35 -0.93 11.38
CA ASP A 130 -0.67 0.32 12.07
C ASP A 130 0.59 1.13 12.40
N LEU A 131 1.64 0.46 12.91
CA LEU A 131 2.92 1.11 13.16
C LEU A 131 3.53 1.72 11.88
N ILE A 132 3.48 0.98 10.77
CA ILE A 132 3.94 1.46 9.45
C ILE A 132 3.14 2.69 9.02
N TRP A 133 1.81 2.64 9.15
CA TRP A 133 0.95 3.77 8.78
C TRP A 133 1.20 5.02 9.64
N GLN A 134 1.40 4.84 10.94
CA GLN A 134 1.75 5.93 11.86
C GLN A 134 3.10 6.55 11.49
N LYS A 135 4.14 5.73 11.34
CA LYS A 135 5.48 6.18 10.93
C LYS A 135 5.45 6.90 9.58
N ARG A 136 4.67 6.40 8.63
CA ARG A 136 4.50 7.05 7.32
C ARG A 136 3.91 8.46 7.47
N LYS A 137 2.91 8.65 8.34
CA LYS A 137 2.34 9.98 8.61
C LYS A 137 3.37 10.92 9.24
N GLU A 138 4.18 10.42 10.17
CA GLU A 138 5.29 11.16 10.77
C GLU A 138 6.25 11.62 9.68
N ILE A 139 6.77 10.71 8.86
CA ILE A 139 7.69 11.01 7.75
C ILE A 139 7.09 12.05 6.79
N VAL A 140 5.85 11.86 6.33
CA VAL A 140 5.19 12.80 5.41
C VAL A 140 5.07 14.20 6.04
N THR A 141 4.83 14.26 7.35
CA THR A 141 4.74 15.52 8.09
C THR A 141 6.11 16.18 8.26
N GLU A 142 7.14 15.41 8.62
CA GLU A 142 8.53 15.86 8.77
C GLU A 142 9.11 16.40 7.47
N LEU A 143 8.78 15.76 6.34
CA LEU A 143 9.17 16.21 5.00
C LEU A 143 8.35 17.43 4.51
N GLY A 144 7.39 17.93 5.28
CA GLY A 144 6.55 19.07 4.90
C GLY A 144 5.55 18.77 3.77
N LEU A 145 5.32 17.49 3.44
CA LEU A 145 4.50 17.03 2.31
C LEU A 145 3.01 16.98 2.62
N ASN A 146 2.49 18.00 3.32
CA ASN A 146 1.08 18.04 3.73
C ASN A 146 0.16 17.97 2.49
N SER A 147 -0.68 16.94 2.41
CA SER A 147 -1.56 16.66 1.27
C SER A 147 -2.49 17.80 0.88
N ALA A 148 -2.82 18.69 1.82
CA ALA A 148 -3.61 19.89 1.55
C ALA A 148 -2.84 20.99 0.78
N ASN A 149 -1.51 20.96 0.81
CA ASN A 149 -0.61 21.98 0.26
C ASN A 149 0.22 21.50 -0.93
N LEU A 150 0.14 20.21 -1.29
CA LEU A 150 0.81 19.66 -2.47
C LEU A 150 0.23 20.29 -3.74
N LYS A 151 0.89 21.33 -4.25
CA LYS A 151 0.54 21.92 -5.53
C LYS A 151 0.96 20.95 -6.63
N VAL A 152 0.08 20.77 -7.62
CA VAL A 152 0.39 20.07 -8.87
C VAL A 152 1.69 20.64 -9.43
N PRO A 153 2.72 19.81 -9.72
CA PRO A 153 3.87 20.20 -10.53
C PRO A 153 3.37 20.75 -11.88
N ARG A 154 3.19 22.07 -11.96
CA ARG A 154 2.90 22.76 -13.22
C ARG A 154 4.25 22.99 -13.88
N THR A 155 4.72 21.92 -14.51
CA THR A 155 5.88 21.87 -15.40
C THR A 155 7.20 22.31 -14.77
N SER A 156 8.01 21.32 -14.43
CA SER A 156 9.43 21.45 -14.08
C SER A 156 10.23 20.30 -14.69
N ALA A 157 11.55 20.46 -14.64
CA ALA A 157 12.51 19.47 -15.11
C ALA A 157 12.22 18.09 -14.49
N GLN A 158 12.46 17.04 -15.27
CA GLN A 158 12.34 15.67 -14.78
C GLN A 158 13.25 15.49 -13.57
N VAL A 159 12.68 15.07 -12.44
CA VAL A 159 13.42 14.68 -11.24
C VAL A 159 13.92 13.27 -11.48
N ILE A 160 15.23 13.07 -11.36
CA ILE A 160 15.87 11.75 -11.45
C ILE A 160 16.72 11.58 -10.20
N ARG A 161 16.46 10.52 -9.45
CA ARG A 161 17.25 10.17 -8.27
C ARG A 161 17.61 8.69 -8.28
N GLU A 162 18.75 8.40 -7.68
CA GLU A 162 19.24 7.05 -7.44
C GLU A 162 19.27 6.83 -5.93
N ALA A 163 18.60 5.77 -5.47
CA ALA A 163 18.67 5.30 -4.10
C ALA A 163 19.28 3.89 -4.11
N TYR A 164 20.23 3.64 -3.23
CA TYR A 164 21.01 2.40 -3.22
C TYR A 164 20.74 1.64 -1.94
N LEU A 165 20.44 0.35 -2.07
CA LEU A 165 20.34 -0.58 -0.96
C LEU A 165 21.44 -1.64 -1.12
N SER A 166 22.47 -1.53 -0.30
CA SER A 166 23.56 -2.52 -0.23
C SER A 166 23.08 -3.72 0.59
N ILE A 167 23.11 -4.91 0.01
CA ILE A 167 22.73 -6.16 0.68
C ILE A 167 23.87 -7.15 0.53
N ASP A 168 24.66 -7.33 1.59
CA ASP A 168 25.91 -8.12 1.55
C ASP A 168 26.82 -7.66 0.37
N CYS A 169 27.16 -8.55 -0.57
CA CYS A 169 27.95 -8.21 -1.76
C CYS A 169 27.11 -7.70 -2.96
N TYR A 170 25.79 -7.57 -2.80
CA TYR A 170 24.86 -7.12 -3.82
C TYR A 170 24.52 -5.64 -3.63
N LEU A 171 24.32 -4.92 -4.75
CA LEU A 171 23.82 -3.55 -4.75
C LEU A 171 22.52 -3.47 -5.54
N LEU A 172 21.44 -3.08 -4.86
CA LEU A 172 20.18 -2.76 -5.50
C LEU A 172 20.09 -1.25 -5.75
N LEU A 173 20.04 -0.86 -7.02
CA LEU A 173 19.89 0.52 -7.45
C LEU A 173 18.43 0.79 -7.85
N PHE A 174 17.77 1.64 -7.06
CA PHE A 174 16.44 2.17 -7.33
C PHE A 174 16.58 3.48 -8.09
N ARG A 175 16.35 3.47 -9.41
CA ARG A 175 16.25 4.69 -10.22
C ARG A 175 14.82 5.21 -10.21
N LEU A 176 14.63 6.36 -9.57
CA LEU A 176 13.34 7.04 -9.42
C LEU A 176 13.25 8.21 -10.40
N TYR A 177 12.12 8.31 -11.10
CA TYR A 177 11.87 9.30 -12.15
C TYR A 177 10.55 10.00 -11.87
N SER A 178 10.49 11.34 -11.87
CA SER A 178 9.18 12.00 -12.00
C SER A 178 8.66 11.81 -13.42
N LEU A 179 7.37 11.51 -13.54
CA LEU A 179 6.70 11.41 -14.84
C LEU A 179 6.05 12.76 -15.16
N LYS A 180 6.17 13.19 -16.41
CA LYS A 180 5.58 14.46 -16.86
C LYS A 180 4.06 14.43 -16.66
N HIS A 181 3.53 15.48 -16.03
CA HIS A 181 2.09 15.71 -15.85
C HIS A 181 1.33 14.73 -14.93
N THR A 182 2.02 14.00 -14.03
CA THR A 182 1.36 13.11 -13.05
C THR A 182 1.67 13.54 -11.61
N VAL A 183 0.64 13.60 -10.76
CA VAL A 183 0.74 14.09 -9.36
C VAL A 183 0.92 12.94 -8.35
N THR A 184 0.50 11.74 -8.73
CA THR A 184 0.43 10.58 -7.83
C THR A 184 1.41 9.48 -8.20
N PHE A 185 2.08 9.59 -9.35
CA PHE A 185 2.89 8.52 -9.92
C PHE A 185 4.33 8.95 -10.21
N SER A 186 5.23 8.02 -9.94
CA SER A 186 6.65 8.06 -10.28
C SER A 186 6.97 6.90 -11.21
N GLY A 187 8.02 7.04 -12.02
CA GLY A 187 8.67 5.93 -12.68
C GLY A 187 9.71 5.33 -11.74
N ILE A 188 9.78 4.01 -11.66
CA ILE A 188 10.84 3.28 -10.96
C ILE A 188 11.44 2.21 -11.87
N ARG A 189 12.77 2.13 -11.88
CA ARG A 189 13.51 1.03 -12.47
C ARG A 189 14.53 0.54 -11.46
N ILE A 190 14.46 -0.74 -11.10
CA ILE A 190 15.37 -1.36 -10.15
C ILE A 190 16.41 -2.14 -10.95
N VAL A 191 17.67 -1.93 -10.63
CA VAL A 191 18.82 -2.63 -11.22
C VAL A 191 19.56 -3.35 -10.10
N GLU A 192 19.76 -4.64 -10.24
CA GLU A 192 20.62 -5.43 -9.33
C GLU A 192 22.01 -5.57 -9.95
N ILE A 193 23.04 -5.33 -9.14
CA ILE A 193 24.44 -5.35 -9.55
C ILE A 193 25.22 -6.25 -8.57
N VAL A 194 26.04 -7.18 -9.07
CA VAL A 194 27.06 -7.86 -8.23
C VAL A 194 28.22 -6.92 -8.04
N SER A 195 28.49 -6.57 -6.79
CA SER A 195 29.69 -5.89 -6.32
C SER A 195 29.97 -4.53 -6.97
N VAL A 196 30.23 -3.54 -6.12
CA VAL A 196 30.72 -2.20 -6.52
C VAL A 196 32.04 -2.30 -7.32
N GLU A 197 32.78 -3.42 -7.21
CA GLU A 197 34.06 -3.64 -7.87
C GLU A 197 33.95 -4.27 -9.28
N ASN A 198 32.89 -5.03 -9.60
CA ASN A 198 32.78 -5.76 -10.88
C ASN A 198 31.66 -5.28 -11.82
N GLN A 199 30.74 -4.41 -11.36
CA GLN A 199 29.70 -3.74 -12.15
C GLN A 199 28.84 -4.68 -13.04
N GLU A 200 28.75 -5.97 -12.72
CA GLU A 200 27.95 -6.91 -13.50
C GLU A 200 26.47 -6.77 -13.11
N VAL A 201 25.63 -6.39 -14.08
CA VAL A 201 24.18 -6.28 -13.88
C VAL A 201 23.59 -7.69 -13.93
N LEU A 202 23.13 -8.19 -12.77
CA LEU A 202 22.47 -9.50 -12.69
C LEU A 202 21.04 -9.48 -13.15
N ALA A 203 20.34 -8.42 -12.76
CA ALA A 203 18.91 -8.32 -12.94
C ALA A 203 18.50 -6.89 -13.16
N GLN A 204 17.37 -6.74 -13.83
CA GLN A 204 16.82 -5.44 -14.06
C GLN A 204 15.32 -5.52 -14.23
N SER A 205 14.59 -4.73 -13.46
CA SER A 205 13.17 -4.54 -13.72
C SER A 205 12.96 -3.77 -15.03
N ILE A 206 11.79 -3.93 -15.63
CA ILE A 206 11.30 -2.95 -16.58
C ILE A 206 10.99 -1.63 -15.86
N LEU A 207 10.90 -0.53 -16.60
CA LEU A 207 10.45 0.75 -16.04
C LEU A 207 8.97 0.63 -15.68
N GLN A 208 8.67 0.75 -14.39
CA GLN A 208 7.33 0.63 -13.84
C GLN A 208 6.81 1.98 -13.35
N LYS A 209 5.49 2.19 -13.44
CA LYS A 209 4.84 3.29 -12.73
C LYS A 209 4.53 2.83 -11.31
N ILE A 210 4.91 3.61 -10.30
CA ILE A 210 4.64 3.35 -8.89
C ILE A 210 3.98 4.57 -8.26
N GLU A 211 3.01 4.35 -7.37
CA GLU A 211 2.46 5.46 -6.59
C GLU A 211 3.46 5.95 -5.55
N VAL A 212 3.52 7.27 -5.39
CA VAL A 212 4.43 7.93 -4.43
C VAL A 212 4.18 7.47 -3.00
N HIS A 213 2.94 7.09 -2.69
CA HIS A 213 2.59 6.58 -1.36
C HIS A 213 3.33 5.27 -1.02
N PHE A 214 3.59 4.39 -1.99
CA PHE A 214 4.35 3.15 -1.77
C PHE A 214 5.81 3.42 -1.42
N LEU A 215 6.41 4.47 -2.00
CA LEU A 215 7.77 4.88 -1.66
C LEU A 215 7.85 5.34 -0.19
N SER A 216 6.87 6.15 0.25
CA SER A 216 6.79 6.56 1.66
C SER A 216 6.49 5.41 2.62
N GLU A 217 5.73 4.41 2.17
CA GLU A 217 5.43 3.20 2.95
C GLU A 217 6.65 2.28 3.07
N LEU A 218 7.44 2.13 2.01
CA LEU A 218 8.72 1.43 2.03
C LEU A 218 9.67 2.01 3.07
N VAL A 219 9.82 3.34 3.08
CA VAL A 219 10.62 4.03 4.09
C VAL A 219 10.07 3.75 5.49
N ALA A 220 8.77 3.95 5.70
CA ALA A 220 8.14 3.72 7.00
C ALA A 220 8.30 2.27 7.49
N TYR A 221 8.20 1.29 6.60
CA TYR A 221 8.38 -0.12 6.94
C TYR A 221 9.77 -0.42 7.49
N LEU A 222 10.81 0.03 6.78
CA LEU A 222 12.19 -0.17 7.22
C LEU A 222 12.50 0.57 8.52
N GLU A 223 12.01 1.81 8.68
CA GLU A 223 12.18 2.58 9.92
C GLU A 223 11.48 1.94 11.12
N VAL A 224 10.24 1.46 10.96
CA VAL A 224 9.54 0.73 12.03
C VAL A 224 10.29 -0.54 12.41
N CYS A 225 10.78 -1.32 11.45
CA CYS A 225 11.54 -2.53 11.74
C CYS A 225 12.85 -2.23 12.49
N LYS A 226 13.55 -1.14 12.16
CA LYS A 226 14.71 -0.68 12.94
C LYS A 226 14.31 -0.33 14.38
N ASP A 227 13.23 0.41 14.55
CA ASP A 227 12.74 0.81 15.87
C ASP A 227 12.34 -0.41 16.73
N LEU A 228 11.65 -1.40 16.14
CA LEU A 228 11.32 -2.65 16.82
C LEU A 228 12.58 -3.38 17.30
N VAL A 229 13.61 -3.49 16.45
CA VAL A 229 14.87 -4.14 16.83
C VAL A 229 15.60 -3.38 17.93
N ARG A 230 15.62 -2.04 17.88
CA ARG A 230 16.18 -1.18 18.94
C ARG A 230 15.46 -1.34 20.27
N ASN A 231 14.15 -1.57 20.23
CA ASN A 231 13.32 -1.78 21.40
C ASN A 231 13.27 -3.25 21.87
N ASN A 232 14.06 -4.14 21.23
CA ASN A 232 14.06 -5.58 21.50
C ASN A 232 12.66 -6.22 21.34
N GLU A 233 11.90 -5.72 20.37
CA GLU A 233 10.58 -6.23 20.01
C GLU A 233 10.66 -7.17 18.80
N GLN A 234 9.78 -8.18 18.77
CA GLN A 234 9.74 -9.13 17.67
C GLN A 234 9.11 -8.50 16.42
N ILE A 235 9.82 -8.60 15.30
CA ILE A 235 9.27 -8.26 13.99
C ILE A 235 8.27 -9.34 13.59
N LYS A 236 7.00 -8.94 13.39
CA LYS A 236 5.94 -9.82 12.90
C LYS A 236 6.13 -10.08 11.41
N ASN A 237 5.66 -11.25 10.93
CA ASN A 237 5.68 -11.56 9.51
C ASN A 237 4.84 -10.54 8.72
N PHE A 238 5.50 -9.79 7.83
CA PHE A 238 4.88 -8.82 6.95
C PHE A 238 5.68 -8.74 5.65
N ILE A 239 4.99 -8.86 4.52
CA ILE A 239 5.61 -8.76 3.19
C ILE A 239 5.14 -7.44 2.59
N LEU A 240 6.07 -6.52 2.37
CA LEU A 240 5.81 -5.31 1.62
C LEU A 240 5.84 -5.64 0.13
N SER A 241 4.75 -5.28 -0.54
CA SER A 241 4.45 -5.67 -1.91
C SER A 241 3.97 -4.45 -2.70
N PRO A 242 4.86 -3.51 -3.08
CA PRO A 242 4.47 -2.37 -3.88
C PRO A 242 4.00 -2.81 -5.27
N TYR A 243 2.73 -2.58 -5.51
CA TYR A 243 2.11 -2.80 -6.80
C TYR A 243 2.41 -1.62 -7.74
N ASN A 244 2.63 -1.92 -9.02
CA ASN A 244 2.71 -0.90 -10.06
C ASN A 244 1.30 -0.36 -10.41
N TYR A 245 1.22 0.61 -11.32
CA TYR A 245 -0.05 1.15 -11.84
C TYR A 245 -0.98 0.08 -12.46
N ASP A 246 -0.41 -0.98 -13.02
CA ASP A 246 -1.16 -2.12 -13.59
C ASP A 246 -1.36 -3.25 -12.57
N HIS A 247 -1.20 -2.97 -11.28
CA HIS A 247 -1.36 -3.89 -10.15
C HIS A 247 -0.48 -5.15 -10.18
N LYS A 248 0.67 -5.07 -10.84
CA LYS A 248 1.71 -6.09 -10.85
C LYS A 248 2.77 -5.75 -9.82
N ASN A 249 3.20 -6.77 -9.07
CA ASN A 249 4.20 -6.58 -8.04
C ASN A 249 5.58 -6.32 -8.65
N ILE A 250 6.20 -5.22 -8.25
CA ILE A 250 7.52 -4.81 -8.76
C ILE A 250 8.62 -5.59 -8.02
N PHE A 251 8.48 -5.70 -6.70
CA PHE A 251 9.39 -6.45 -5.84
C PHE A 251 8.68 -6.80 -4.52
N HIS A 252 9.08 -7.91 -3.90
CA HIS A 252 8.73 -8.20 -2.51
C HIS A 252 9.87 -7.80 -1.60
N LEU A 253 9.54 -7.19 -0.46
CA LEU A 253 10.49 -6.96 0.62
C LEU A 253 9.91 -7.45 1.94
N GLN A 254 10.65 -8.31 2.62
CA GLN A 254 10.28 -8.86 3.90
C GLN A 254 11.45 -8.72 4.88
N VAL A 255 11.19 -8.16 6.06
CA VAL A 255 12.14 -8.19 7.16
C VAL A 255 11.89 -9.47 7.97
N LEU A 256 12.84 -10.40 7.94
CA LEU A 256 12.73 -11.69 8.61
C LEU A 256 13.10 -11.61 10.09
N SER A 257 14.10 -10.80 10.40
CA SER A 257 14.60 -10.58 11.77
C SER A 257 15.50 -9.35 11.81
N GLY A 258 15.97 -8.99 12.99
CA GLY A 258 17.05 -8.01 13.14
C GLY A 258 17.86 -8.28 14.39
N ILE A 259 19.06 -7.73 14.41
CA ILE A 259 20.05 -7.92 15.49
C ILE A 259 20.77 -6.61 15.78
N ILE A 260 21.23 -6.45 17.01
CA ILE A 260 22.19 -5.41 17.40
C ILE A 260 23.45 -6.13 17.88
N THR A 261 24.60 -5.81 17.27
CA THR A 261 25.88 -6.42 17.63
C THR A 261 26.40 -5.85 18.95
N SER A 262 27.44 -6.47 19.51
CA SER A 262 28.15 -5.95 20.69
C SER A 262 28.75 -4.56 20.48
N GLU A 263 28.98 -4.16 19.23
CA GLU A 263 29.47 -2.83 18.85
C GLU A 263 28.33 -1.81 18.66
N ASN A 264 27.11 -2.16 19.07
CA ASN A 264 25.90 -1.36 18.91
C ASN A 264 25.56 -1.04 17.44
N GLN A 265 26.00 -1.90 16.51
CA GLN A 265 25.61 -1.82 15.10
C GLN A 265 24.33 -2.64 14.89
N GLY A 266 23.32 -2.02 14.32
CA GLY A 266 22.04 -2.68 14.02
C GLY A 266 22.01 -3.23 12.60
N PHE A 267 21.38 -4.39 12.44
CA PHE A 267 21.16 -5.06 11.15
C PHE A 267 19.74 -5.58 11.05
N LEU A 268 19.18 -5.57 9.84
CA LEU A 268 17.97 -6.28 9.47
C LEU A 268 18.32 -7.43 8.52
N LYS A 269 17.75 -8.62 8.74
CA LYS A 269 17.78 -9.70 7.75
C LYS A 269 16.63 -9.48 6.78
N LEU A 270 16.94 -9.10 5.54
CA LEU A 270 15.96 -8.83 4.50
C LEU A 270 15.87 -10.02 3.56
N ASN A 271 14.64 -10.37 3.17
CA ASN A 271 14.36 -11.16 1.97
C ASN A 271 13.78 -10.20 0.92
N PHE A 272 14.53 -10.00 -0.16
CA PHE A 272 14.17 -9.14 -1.28
C PHE A 272 13.97 -9.98 -2.52
N ARG A 273 12.83 -9.84 -3.19
CA ARG A 273 12.52 -10.57 -4.42
C ARG A 273 12.21 -9.59 -5.53
N LEU A 274 13.03 -9.52 -6.57
CA LEU A 274 12.84 -8.63 -7.72
C LEU A 274 12.11 -9.34 -8.85
N ASN A 275 11.04 -8.73 -9.37
CA ASN A 275 10.46 -9.19 -10.63
C ASN A 275 11.32 -8.72 -11.81
N ALA A 276 12.14 -9.62 -12.35
CA ALA A 276 13.08 -9.32 -13.43
C ALA A 276 12.51 -9.61 -14.83
N ASN A 277 11.21 -9.93 -14.94
CA ASN A 277 10.64 -10.35 -16.22
C ASN A 277 10.62 -9.18 -17.23
N GLN A 278 11.22 -9.42 -18.41
CA GLN A 278 11.24 -8.48 -19.53
C GLN A 278 10.02 -8.65 -20.45
N ASP A 279 9.32 -9.78 -20.38
CA ASP A 279 8.15 -10.07 -21.20
C ASP A 279 6.84 -9.68 -20.49
N LYS A 280 6.05 -8.86 -21.17
CA LYS A 280 4.84 -8.20 -20.62
C LYS A 280 3.68 -9.16 -20.30
N GLU A 281 3.72 -10.40 -20.80
CA GLU A 281 2.56 -11.29 -20.84
C GLU A 281 2.45 -12.27 -19.67
N TYR A 282 3.52 -12.52 -18.90
CA TYR A 282 3.50 -13.52 -17.82
C TYR A 282 4.20 -13.01 -16.55
N LEU A 283 3.62 -12.02 -15.86
CA LEU A 283 4.22 -11.39 -14.66
C LEU A 283 3.96 -12.12 -13.34
N GLU A 284 3.25 -13.25 -13.38
CA GLU A 284 2.76 -13.94 -12.18
C GLU A 284 3.47 -15.28 -11.86
N SER A 285 4.41 -15.75 -12.71
CA SER A 285 5.15 -16.98 -12.36
C SER A 285 6.14 -16.73 -11.22
N PRO A 286 6.14 -17.55 -10.14
CA PRO A 286 7.14 -17.51 -9.08
C PRO A 286 8.58 -17.62 -9.58
N ASP A 287 8.78 -18.27 -10.74
CA ASP A 287 10.07 -18.49 -11.38
C ASP A 287 10.72 -17.20 -11.94
N ASN A 288 9.97 -16.09 -11.98
CA ASN A 288 10.42 -14.80 -12.53
C ASN A 288 11.10 -13.89 -11.50
N TYR A 289 11.18 -14.33 -10.24
CA TYR A 289 11.73 -13.53 -9.16
C TYR A 289 13.16 -13.92 -8.84
N ILE A 290 14.03 -12.92 -8.79
CA ILE A 290 15.39 -13.09 -8.26
C ILE A 290 15.34 -12.75 -6.77
N GLU A 291 15.81 -13.66 -5.94
CA GLU A 291 15.66 -13.62 -4.49
C GLU A 291 17.02 -13.46 -3.79
N LEU A 292 17.10 -12.47 -2.91
CA LEU A 292 18.24 -12.15 -2.07
C LEU A 292 17.81 -12.20 -0.61
N GLU A 293 18.47 -13.03 0.20
CA GLU A 293 18.17 -13.14 1.63
C GLU A 293 19.43 -12.95 2.49
N TYR A 294 19.67 -11.72 2.95
CA TYR A 294 20.92 -11.35 3.61
C TYR A 294 20.74 -10.23 4.65
N LEU A 295 21.79 -9.98 5.43
CA LEU A 295 21.82 -8.90 6.42
C LEU A 295 22.13 -7.56 5.74
N VAL A 296 21.42 -6.53 6.18
CA VAL A 296 21.60 -5.13 5.78
C VAL A 296 21.82 -4.29 7.02
N SER A 297 22.86 -3.45 7.00
CA SER A 297 23.15 -2.55 8.11
C SER A 297 22.10 -1.44 8.24
N PHE A 298 21.88 -0.94 9.45
CA PHE A 298 21.02 0.23 9.66
C PHE A 298 21.53 1.45 8.89
N GLU A 299 22.85 1.59 8.75
CA GLU A 299 23.46 2.68 7.99
C GLU A 299 23.12 2.62 6.50
N ASP A 300 23.15 1.43 5.89
CA ASP A 300 22.78 1.26 4.48
C ASP A 300 21.27 1.47 4.28
N ILE A 301 20.45 1.05 5.26
CA ILE A 301 19.02 1.37 5.27
C ILE A 301 18.81 2.89 5.35
N ASP A 302 19.52 3.60 6.23
CA ASP A 302 19.42 5.06 6.39
C ASP A 302 19.81 5.81 5.11
N LYS A 303 20.88 5.36 4.44
CA LYS A 303 21.29 5.91 3.14
C LYS A 303 20.22 5.67 2.06
N PHE A 304 19.68 4.46 2.02
CA PHE A 304 18.64 4.07 1.07
C PHE A 304 17.36 4.89 1.27
N THR A 305 16.83 4.91 2.49
CA THR A 305 15.60 5.62 2.84
C THR A 305 15.77 7.13 2.69
N GLY A 306 16.92 7.69 3.06
CA GLY A 306 17.27 9.09 2.84
C GLY A 306 17.23 9.49 1.36
N GLY A 307 17.75 8.64 0.46
CA GLY A 307 17.67 8.88 -0.99
C GLY A 307 16.23 8.89 -1.52
N ILE A 308 15.37 8.01 -1.00
CA ILE A 308 13.93 8.02 -1.33
C ILE A 308 13.26 9.29 -0.79
N CYS A 309 13.50 9.66 0.47
CA CYS A 309 12.94 10.86 1.07
C CYS A 309 13.33 12.13 0.31
N GLN A 310 14.58 12.24 -0.12
CA GLN A 310 15.03 13.35 -0.96
C GLN A 310 14.29 13.40 -2.29
N TYR A 311 14.09 12.25 -2.94
CA TYR A 311 13.27 12.17 -4.14
C TYR A 311 11.83 12.63 -3.90
N LEU A 312 11.21 12.23 -2.78
CA LEU A 312 9.84 12.62 -2.43
C LEU A 312 9.70 14.15 -2.29
N VAL A 313 10.64 14.81 -1.62
CA VAL A 313 10.67 16.27 -1.48
C VAL A 313 10.78 16.93 -2.85
N GLU A 314 11.77 16.53 -3.65
CA GLU A 314 11.98 17.09 -4.99
C GLU A 314 10.79 16.85 -5.92
N PHE A 315 10.15 15.67 -5.83
CA PHE A 315 8.97 15.34 -6.62
C PHE A 315 7.80 16.28 -6.37
N TYR A 316 7.62 16.76 -5.14
CA TYR A 316 6.50 17.63 -4.75
C TYR A 316 6.83 19.13 -4.75
N GLU A 317 8.12 19.50 -4.71
CA GLU A 317 8.58 20.89 -4.83
C GLU A 317 8.81 21.34 -6.28
N ALA A 318 9.12 20.39 -7.18
CA ALA A 318 9.30 20.65 -8.60
C ALA A 318 7.96 21.01 -9.28
#